data_AF-A0A842XZI0-F1
#
_entry.id   AF-A0A842XZI0-F1
#
_cell.length_a   1.000
_cell.length_b   1.000
_cell.length_c   1.000
_cell.angle_alpha   90.00
_cell.angle_beta   90.00
_cell.angle_gamma   90.00
#
_symmetry.space_group_name_H-M   'P 1'
#
loop_
_entity.id
_entity.type
_entity.pdbx_description
1 polymer ?
#
loop_
_entity_poly.entity_id
_entity_poly.type
_entity_poly.pdbx_seq_one_letter_code
_entity_poly.pdbx_strand_id
1 'polypeptide(L)'
;MTDGNERLAELDALGRQVADAVVEHDEVRLISHNDADGISAAGIMCNALYRRGILFHTTIVSQFDESTLELIQKTKTSDCAVILCDMGSGQAEVTSRLENAIIIDHHKPTGELECSHFNPHLVGIDGSSLLSASGGAYMVARQMGDNTDLAGLALVGATGDKQVMESANRLILDEALENNVVTLRKGLLMGDAIISELLEYSIDPYLDITGDRDKIKEFIDQTGFDGRLRDMSGDELRRFFSIIVLKLARQGSTSVVGSLVGNILTLNCEVIPNVYDFVDVLNAAGKSDMAGIGLAVCMRDEGAVDWAMRVTRENQRIVIDSIRKAESKVREAGNFRYVVLENQGGTGLIAGTLIRYRYPDKPFIAFNEVEDMVKVSGRGTRELVDAGLDLAFAMKQAAESVEGKGGGHDVASGASIPKGSVEDFMKVVDSAIGEQLGGDAG
;
A
#
# COMPACT_ATOMS: atom_id res chain seq x y z
N MET A 1 13.85 -0.50 28.31
CA MET A 1 12.52 0.14 28.40
C MET A 1 12.60 1.68 28.40
N THR A 2 13.78 2.31 28.46
CA THR A 2 13.94 3.78 28.44
C THR A 2 14.08 4.37 27.03
N ASP A 3 14.89 3.76 26.16
CA ASP A 3 15.20 4.26 24.80
C ASP A 3 13.96 4.38 23.89
N GLY A 4 13.03 3.41 23.94
CA GLY A 4 11.79 3.47 23.13
C GLY A 4 10.84 4.61 23.52
N ASN A 5 10.74 4.93 24.82
CA ASN A 5 9.89 6.02 25.28
C ASN A 5 10.54 7.40 25.00
N GLU A 6 11.87 7.48 25.03
CA GLU A 6 12.60 8.69 24.66
C GLU A 6 12.36 9.04 23.19
N ARG A 7 12.47 8.08 22.26
CA ARG A 7 12.21 8.32 20.83
C ARG A 7 10.77 8.75 20.53
N LEU A 8 9.79 8.19 21.24
CA LEU A 8 8.38 8.61 21.09
C LEU A 8 8.15 10.03 21.60
N ALA A 9 8.83 10.45 22.67
CA ALA A 9 8.78 11.82 23.16
C ALA A 9 9.45 12.81 22.19
N GLU A 10 10.58 12.42 21.59
CA GLU A 10 11.23 13.19 20.52
C GLU A 10 10.33 13.32 19.29
N LEU A 11 9.62 12.25 18.92
CA LEU A 11 8.64 12.26 17.83
C LEU A 11 7.48 13.23 18.11
N ASP A 12 6.95 13.26 19.35
CA ASP A 12 5.92 14.23 19.75
C ASP A 12 6.43 15.67 19.70
N ALA A 13 7.67 15.91 20.14
CA ALA A 13 8.32 17.22 20.04
C ALA A 13 8.48 17.67 18.58
N LEU A 14 8.85 16.74 17.68
CA LEU A 14 8.94 16.99 16.24
C LEU A 14 7.56 17.34 15.65
N GLY A 15 6.51 16.61 16.06
CA GLY A 15 5.13 16.90 15.69
C GLY A 15 4.71 18.32 16.08
N ARG A 16 5.08 18.75 17.29
CA ARG A 16 4.79 20.11 17.78
C ARG A 16 5.53 21.19 16.99
N GLN A 17 6.82 21.00 16.73
CA GLN A 17 7.61 21.94 15.93
C GLN A 17 7.01 22.13 14.53
N VAL A 18 6.61 21.04 13.88
CA VAL A 18 6.01 21.11 12.53
C VAL A 18 4.61 21.72 12.59
N ALA A 19 3.81 21.40 13.60
CA ALA A 19 2.50 22.04 13.79
C ALA A 19 2.61 23.55 14.01
N ASP A 20 3.57 24.00 14.81
CA ASP A 20 3.85 25.42 15.05
C ASP A 20 4.21 26.13 13.72
N ALA A 21 5.06 25.51 12.89
CA ALA A 21 5.38 26.05 11.57
C ALA A 21 4.17 26.11 10.63
N VAL A 22 3.24 25.14 10.67
CA VAL A 22 2.03 25.17 9.85
C VAL A 22 1.12 26.32 10.25
N VAL A 23 0.93 26.57 11.55
CA VAL A 23 -0.02 27.58 12.05
C VAL A 23 0.49 29.02 11.91
N GLU A 24 1.74 29.23 11.50
CA GLU A 24 2.28 30.55 11.14
C GLU A 24 1.75 31.08 9.79
N HIS A 25 1.11 30.22 8.99
CA HIS A 25 0.60 30.58 7.67
C HIS A 25 -0.94 30.59 7.60
N ASP A 26 -1.49 31.57 6.90
CA ASP A 26 -2.94 31.70 6.64
C ASP A 26 -3.41 30.88 5.42
N GLU A 27 -2.46 30.47 4.55
CA GLU A 27 -2.72 29.70 3.34
C GLU A 27 -1.71 28.56 3.17
N VAL A 28 -2.19 27.40 2.70
CA VAL A 28 -1.40 26.19 2.49
C VAL A 28 -1.64 25.61 1.08
N ARG A 29 -0.55 25.33 0.38
CA ARG A 29 -0.54 24.43 -0.78
C ARG A 29 -0.18 23.03 -0.30
N LEU A 30 -1.16 22.12 -0.27
CA LEU A 30 -0.96 20.75 0.17
C LEU A 30 -0.77 19.80 -1.03
N ILE A 31 0.31 19.05 -1.04
CA ILE A 31 0.60 18.03 -2.04
C ILE A 31 0.76 16.70 -1.32
N SER A 32 0.15 15.63 -1.84
CA SER A 32 0.28 14.29 -1.25
C SER A 32 0.26 13.18 -2.28
N HIS A 33 0.76 12.02 -1.87
CA HIS A 33 0.85 10.84 -2.72
C HIS A 33 -0.52 10.21 -2.97
N ASN A 34 -0.65 9.40 -4.02
CA ASN A 34 -1.94 8.91 -4.52
C ASN A 34 -2.32 7.50 -4.05
N ASP A 35 -1.66 6.96 -3.05
CA ASP A 35 -2.09 5.72 -2.40
C ASP A 35 -2.91 5.99 -1.12
N ALA A 36 -3.24 4.93 -0.40
CA ALA A 36 -4.03 5.03 0.82
C ALA A 36 -3.31 5.83 1.93
N ASP A 37 -1.99 5.76 2.03
CA ASP A 37 -1.25 6.49 3.07
C ASP A 37 -1.18 7.98 2.75
N GLY A 38 -0.80 8.34 1.52
CA GLY A 38 -0.78 9.72 1.05
C GLY A 38 -2.16 10.38 1.07
N ILE A 39 -3.23 9.72 0.62
CA ILE A 39 -4.58 10.30 0.65
C ILE A 39 -5.09 10.43 2.10
N SER A 40 -4.78 9.46 2.98
CA SER A 40 -5.12 9.58 4.41
C SER A 40 -4.37 10.73 5.07
N ALA A 41 -3.07 10.89 4.81
CA ALA A 41 -2.25 11.99 5.30
C ALA A 41 -2.81 13.36 4.86
N ALA A 42 -3.19 13.46 3.58
CA ALA A 42 -3.84 14.66 3.06
C ALA A 42 -5.21 14.90 3.71
N GLY A 43 -6.02 13.86 3.90
CA GLY A 43 -7.32 13.94 4.58
C GLY A 43 -7.20 14.44 6.01
N ILE A 44 -6.20 13.97 6.76
CA ILE A 44 -5.89 14.43 8.12
C ILE A 44 -5.53 15.92 8.11
N MET A 45 -4.61 16.34 7.23
CA MET A 45 -4.20 17.74 7.16
C MET A 45 -5.34 18.65 6.69
N CYS A 46 -6.14 18.24 5.70
CA CYS A 46 -7.34 18.98 5.27
C CYS A 46 -8.30 19.22 6.45
N ASN A 47 -8.58 18.20 7.26
CA ASN A 47 -9.43 18.34 8.46
C ASN A 47 -8.82 19.31 9.48
N ALA A 48 -7.51 19.18 9.77
CA ALA A 48 -6.82 20.02 10.75
C ALA A 48 -6.75 21.49 10.31
N LEU A 49 -6.42 21.74 9.04
CA LEU A 49 -6.37 23.08 8.43
C LEU A 49 -7.76 23.72 8.41
N TYR A 50 -8.79 22.97 8.01
CA TYR A 50 -10.17 23.44 8.02
C TYR A 50 -10.63 23.87 9.42
N ARG A 51 -10.36 23.04 10.45
CA ARG A 51 -10.69 23.36 11.86
C ARG A 51 -9.95 24.58 12.39
N ARG A 52 -8.75 24.85 11.86
CA ARG A 52 -7.95 26.05 12.17
C ARG A 52 -8.34 27.29 11.37
N GLY A 53 -9.22 27.15 10.37
CA GLY A 53 -9.58 28.25 9.47
C GLY A 53 -8.47 28.66 8.51
N ILE A 54 -7.47 27.79 8.29
CA ILE A 54 -6.39 28.01 7.33
C ILE A 54 -6.90 27.63 5.94
N LEU A 55 -6.72 28.50 4.96
CA LEU A 55 -7.12 28.23 3.58
C LEU A 55 -6.17 27.22 2.97
N PHE A 56 -6.69 26.25 2.20
CA PHE A 56 -5.81 25.27 1.57
C PHE A 56 -6.27 24.86 0.17
N HIS A 57 -5.29 24.49 -0.64
CA HIS A 57 -5.48 23.87 -1.94
C HIS A 57 -4.68 22.57 -2.01
N THR A 58 -5.41 21.44 -2.04
CA THR A 58 -4.84 20.10 -2.05
C THR A 58 -4.71 19.54 -3.45
N THR A 59 -3.59 18.90 -3.77
CA THR A 59 -3.45 18.09 -4.98
C THR A 59 -2.80 16.76 -4.66
N ILE A 60 -3.38 15.70 -5.21
CA ILE A 60 -2.85 14.36 -5.10
C ILE A 60 -2.06 14.04 -6.37
N VAL A 61 -0.83 13.58 -6.22
CA VAL A 61 0.10 13.28 -7.32
C VAL A 61 0.68 11.88 -7.14
N SER A 62 1.11 11.26 -8.23
CA SER A 62 1.74 9.93 -8.19
C SER A 62 3.23 9.99 -7.88
N GLN A 63 3.89 11.12 -8.11
CA GLN A 63 5.33 11.31 -7.88
C GLN A 63 5.62 12.77 -7.56
N PHE A 64 6.69 13.01 -6.80
CA PHE A 64 7.24 14.34 -6.59
C PHE A 64 8.46 14.54 -7.51
N ASP A 65 8.23 15.19 -8.64
CA ASP A 65 9.21 15.44 -9.70
C ASP A 65 9.18 16.92 -10.18
N GLU A 66 9.95 17.24 -11.22
CA GLU A 66 9.99 18.60 -11.78
C GLU A 66 8.62 19.09 -12.26
N SER A 67 7.77 18.19 -12.78
CA SER A 67 6.42 18.54 -13.22
C SER A 67 5.53 18.96 -12.05
N THR A 68 5.69 18.29 -10.91
CA THR A 68 5.01 18.63 -9.66
C THR A 68 5.53 19.95 -9.09
N LEU A 69 6.85 20.19 -9.13
CA LEU A 69 7.43 21.46 -8.72
C LEU A 69 6.91 22.63 -9.56
N GLU A 70 6.85 22.48 -10.88
CA GLU A 70 6.25 23.47 -11.77
C GLU A 70 4.77 23.74 -11.44
N LEU A 71 4.00 22.68 -11.16
CA LEU A 71 2.61 22.80 -10.76
C LEU A 71 2.47 23.62 -9.47
N ILE A 72 3.28 23.32 -8.45
CA ILE A 72 3.30 24.06 -7.19
C ILE A 72 3.62 25.53 -7.46
N GLN A 73 4.69 25.82 -8.19
CA GLN A 73 5.12 27.20 -8.47
C GLN A 73 4.09 28.00 -9.27
N LYS A 74 3.34 27.36 -10.17
CA LYS A 74 2.26 27.99 -10.95
C LYS A 74 1.00 28.25 -10.12
N THR A 75 0.78 27.52 -9.03
CA THR A 75 -0.48 27.53 -8.28
C THR A 75 -0.37 28.06 -6.85
N LYS A 76 0.84 28.19 -6.30
CA LYS A 76 1.08 28.76 -4.98
C LYS A 76 0.90 30.27 -4.97
N THR A 77 0.47 30.82 -3.83
CA THR A 77 0.58 32.26 -3.55
C THR A 77 1.95 32.57 -2.96
N SER A 78 2.34 33.85 -2.92
CA SER A 78 3.71 34.24 -2.54
C SER A 78 4.09 33.85 -1.11
N ASP A 79 3.14 33.86 -0.19
CA ASP A 79 3.37 33.69 1.26
C ASP A 79 2.78 32.39 1.83
N CYS A 80 2.22 31.51 1.00
CA CYS A 80 1.68 30.24 1.48
C CYS A 80 2.78 29.24 1.84
N ALA A 81 2.49 28.36 2.81
CA ALA A 81 3.32 27.19 3.06
C ALA A 81 3.04 26.11 2.01
N VAL A 82 4.07 25.33 1.66
CA VAL A 82 3.93 24.15 0.81
C VAL A 82 4.10 22.91 1.67
N ILE A 83 2.99 22.25 2.01
CA ILE A 83 3.03 20.98 2.76
C ILE A 83 3.14 19.82 1.77
N LEU A 84 4.17 18.99 1.95
CA LEU A 84 4.36 17.73 1.23
C LEU A 84 4.07 16.58 2.19
N CYS A 85 3.05 15.78 1.88
CA CYS A 85 2.70 14.57 2.62
C CYS A 85 3.11 13.33 1.82
N ASP A 86 3.71 12.36 2.50
CA ASP A 86 4.15 11.08 1.89
C ASP A 86 5.11 11.24 0.70
N MET A 87 5.89 12.32 0.72
CA MET A 87 6.93 12.62 -0.28
C MET A 87 7.85 13.73 0.22
N GLY A 88 8.95 13.94 -0.51
CA GLY A 88 9.84 15.08 -0.32
C GLY A 88 11.10 14.77 0.48
N SER A 89 11.10 13.79 1.39
CA SER A 89 12.31 13.41 2.13
C SER A 89 13.37 12.77 1.24
N GLY A 90 12.93 11.97 0.27
CA GLY A 90 13.81 11.23 -0.65
C GLY A 90 14.29 12.05 -1.85
N GLN A 91 13.80 13.29 -2.03
CA GLN A 91 14.01 14.12 -3.21
C GLN A 91 14.58 15.50 -2.87
N ALA A 92 15.60 15.56 -2.00
CA ALA A 92 16.05 16.84 -1.44
C ALA A 92 16.44 17.90 -2.48
N GLU A 93 16.98 17.51 -3.65
CA GLU A 93 17.31 18.45 -4.74
C GLU A 93 16.08 19.21 -5.27
N VAL A 94 14.94 18.51 -5.39
CA VAL A 94 13.68 19.12 -5.85
C VAL A 94 13.05 19.90 -4.69
N THR A 95 13.05 19.31 -3.50
CA THR A 95 12.45 19.91 -2.29
C THR A 95 13.12 21.22 -1.89
N SER A 96 14.45 21.31 -1.97
CA SER A 96 15.21 22.52 -1.59
C SER A 96 14.91 23.75 -2.45
N ARG A 97 14.19 23.57 -3.57
CA ARG A 97 13.76 24.67 -4.46
C ARG A 97 12.39 25.24 -4.08
N LEU A 98 11.74 24.68 -3.06
CA LEU A 98 10.48 25.18 -2.52
C LEU A 98 10.74 26.15 -1.36
N GLU A 99 10.18 27.35 -1.47
CA GLU A 99 10.10 28.29 -0.36
C GLU A 99 8.97 27.85 0.59
N ASN A 100 9.17 28.03 1.90
CA ASN A 100 8.21 27.68 2.95
C ASN A 100 7.74 26.22 2.89
N ALA A 101 8.64 25.31 2.52
CA ALA A 101 8.35 23.89 2.49
C ALA A 101 8.13 23.34 3.92
N ILE A 102 7.15 22.47 4.07
CA ILE A 102 6.92 21.68 5.28
C ILE A 102 6.71 20.24 4.83
N ILE A 103 7.44 19.29 5.41
CA ILE A 103 7.43 17.89 4.98
C ILE A 103 6.87 17.03 6.10
N ILE A 104 5.95 16.13 5.75
CA ILE A 104 5.41 15.09 6.63
C ILE A 104 5.52 13.76 5.88
N ASP A 105 6.56 12.99 6.18
CA ASP A 105 6.95 11.86 5.35
C ASP A 105 7.65 10.78 6.19
N HIS A 106 7.68 9.56 5.68
CA HIS A 106 8.25 8.39 6.35
C HIS A 106 9.34 7.69 5.52
N HIS A 107 9.55 8.13 4.27
CA HIS A 107 10.64 7.63 3.44
C HIS A 107 12.01 8.00 4.03
N LYS A 108 13.03 7.19 3.74
CA LYS A 108 14.41 7.49 4.16
C LYS A 108 14.86 8.84 3.56
N PRO A 109 15.23 9.82 4.40
CA PRO A 109 15.73 11.10 3.91
C PRO A 109 17.01 10.94 3.07
N THR A 110 17.13 11.74 2.01
CA THR A 110 18.35 11.87 1.22
C THR A 110 18.88 13.29 1.35
N GLY A 111 20.13 13.46 1.79
CA GLY A 111 20.71 14.79 1.99
C GLY A 111 20.16 15.55 3.21
N GLU A 112 20.50 16.83 3.30
CA GLU A 112 20.04 17.75 4.36
C GLU A 112 18.95 18.67 3.81
N LEU A 113 17.88 18.88 4.58
CA LEU A 113 16.73 19.71 4.23
C LEU A 113 16.60 20.86 5.22
N GLU A 114 16.69 22.09 4.73
CA GLU A 114 16.53 23.31 5.55
C GLU A 114 15.05 23.73 5.60
N CYS A 115 14.20 22.86 6.14
CA CYS A 115 12.77 23.13 6.29
C CYS A 115 12.16 22.40 7.51
N SER A 116 10.93 22.75 7.87
CA SER A 116 10.19 22.00 8.90
C SER A 116 9.87 20.61 8.39
N HIS A 117 10.42 19.58 9.05
CA HIS A 117 10.42 18.21 8.54
C HIS A 117 10.02 17.22 9.62
N PHE A 118 8.81 16.67 9.52
CA PHE A 118 8.40 15.53 10.32
C PHE A 118 8.79 14.25 9.58
N ASN A 119 9.74 13.49 10.13
CA ASN A 119 10.07 12.16 9.64
C ASN A 119 10.58 11.25 10.78
N PRO A 120 10.00 10.05 10.97
CA PRO A 120 10.37 9.13 12.05
C PRO A 120 11.86 8.73 12.02
N HIS A 121 12.49 8.71 10.85
CA HIS A 121 13.91 8.36 10.74
C HIS A 121 14.83 9.38 11.42
N LEU A 122 14.40 10.64 11.57
CA LEU A 122 15.18 11.69 12.24
C LEU A 122 15.35 11.43 13.76
N VAL A 123 14.45 10.63 14.35
CA VAL A 123 14.48 10.22 15.76
C VAL A 123 14.77 8.72 15.92
N GLY A 124 15.27 8.07 14.87
CA GLY A 124 15.66 6.65 14.91
C GLY A 124 14.48 5.67 14.97
N ILE A 125 13.30 6.05 14.47
CA ILE A 125 12.17 5.16 14.25
C ILE A 125 12.14 4.75 12.77
N ASP A 126 11.88 3.48 12.48
CA ASP A 126 11.82 2.97 11.10
C ASP A 126 10.51 3.36 10.42
N GLY A 127 10.56 4.35 9.53
CA GLY A 127 9.41 4.77 8.73
C GLY A 127 8.88 3.71 7.78
N SER A 128 9.66 2.67 7.44
CA SER A 128 9.18 1.60 6.56
C SER A 128 8.20 0.63 7.23
N SER A 129 8.11 0.63 8.56
CA SER A 129 7.33 -0.38 9.29
C SER A 129 6.64 0.10 10.58
N LEU A 130 7.11 1.20 11.20
CA LEU A 130 6.69 1.62 12.54
C LEU A 130 5.95 2.96 12.61
N LEU A 131 5.95 3.74 11.53
CA LEU A 131 5.15 4.94 11.36
C LEU A 131 4.99 5.28 9.88
N SER A 132 3.75 5.44 9.42
CA SER A 132 3.45 5.86 8.05
C SER A 132 3.33 7.39 7.94
N ALA A 133 3.26 7.94 6.73
CA ALA A 133 3.09 9.37 6.52
C ALA A 133 1.75 9.88 7.08
N SER A 134 0.66 9.10 6.99
CA SER A 134 -0.61 9.45 7.65
C SER A 134 -0.51 9.41 9.18
N GLY A 135 0.29 8.49 9.74
CA GLY A 135 0.66 8.51 11.14
C GLY A 135 1.38 9.78 11.54
N GLY A 136 2.36 10.22 10.73
CA GLY A 136 3.05 11.50 10.91
C GLY A 136 2.12 12.71 10.80
N ALA A 137 1.23 12.72 9.81
CA ALA A 137 0.22 13.78 9.64
C ALA A 137 -0.70 13.89 10.85
N TYR A 138 -1.08 12.76 11.46
CA TYR A 138 -1.84 12.76 12.70
C TYR A 138 -1.04 13.29 13.88
N MET A 139 0.23 12.90 14.02
CA MET A 139 1.13 13.42 15.07
C MET A 139 1.31 14.94 14.99
N VAL A 140 1.27 15.52 13.78
CA VAL A 140 1.25 16.98 13.58
C VAL A 140 -0.15 17.55 13.88
N ALA A 141 -1.20 17.00 13.28
CA ALA A 141 -2.57 17.49 13.40
C ALA A 141 -3.06 17.54 14.85
N ARG A 142 -2.72 16.57 15.69
CA ARG A 142 -3.09 16.55 17.12
C ARG A 142 -2.47 17.68 17.94
N GLN A 143 -1.36 18.27 17.47
CA GLN A 143 -0.76 19.48 18.08
C GLN A 143 -1.42 20.76 17.56
N MET A 144 -2.12 20.68 16.42
CA MET A 144 -2.93 21.76 15.85
C MET A 144 -4.33 21.84 16.47
N GLY A 145 -4.60 21.26 17.65
CA GLY A 145 -5.89 21.35 18.35
C GLY A 145 -6.56 19.99 18.52
N ASP A 146 -7.86 19.97 18.82
CA ASP A 146 -8.58 18.72 19.01
C ASP A 146 -8.83 18.02 17.67
N ASN A 147 -7.94 17.08 17.36
CA ASN A 147 -7.92 16.26 16.14
C ASN A 147 -7.82 14.77 16.47
N THR A 148 -8.13 14.39 17.71
CA THR A 148 -8.01 13.01 18.20
C THR A 148 -8.81 12.03 17.36
N ASP A 149 -9.97 12.45 16.87
CA ASP A 149 -10.86 11.69 16.01
C ASP A 149 -10.28 11.34 14.63
N LEU A 150 -9.19 12.00 14.21
CA LEU A 150 -8.48 11.69 12.96
C LEU A 150 -7.53 10.49 13.09
N ALA A 151 -7.36 9.92 14.29
CA ALA A 151 -6.53 8.72 14.49
C ALA A 151 -7.01 7.54 13.64
N GLY A 152 -8.32 7.46 13.34
CA GLY A 152 -8.87 6.46 12.42
C GLY A 152 -8.24 6.53 11.03
N LEU A 153 -8.08 7.73 10.46
CA LEU A 153 -7.44 7.93 9.15
C LEU A 153 -5.96 7.58 9.17
N ALA A 154 -5.24 7.87 10.26
CA ALA A 154 -3.85 7.46 10.41
C ALA A 154 -3.69 5.94 10.36
N LEU A 155 -4.60 5.22 11.02
CA LEU A 155 -4.61 3.75 11.00
C LEU A 155 -5.02 3.19 9.64
N VAL A 156 -5.83 3.90 8.85
CA VAL A 156 -6.14 3.54 7.45
C VAL A 156 -4.87 3.57 6.62
N GLY A 157 -4.11 4.68 6.64
CA GLY A 157 -2.89 4.79 5.86
C GLY A 157 -1.82 3.78 6.28
N ALA A 158 -1.58 3.63 7.59
CA ALA A 158 -0.67 2.60 8.11
C ALA A 158 -1.08 1.17 7.68
N THR A 159 -2.39 0.87 7.63
CA THR A 159 -2.90 -0.41 7.11
C THR A 159 -2.69 -0.55 5.60
N GLY A 160 -2.87 0.54 4.84
CA GLY A 160 -2.63 0.60 3.39
C GLY A 160 -1.17 0.31 3.02
N ASP A 161 -0.25 0.84 3.81
CA ASP A 161 1.20 0.61 3.70
C ASP A 161 1.66 -0.73 4.27
N LYS A 162 0.73 -1.52 4.83
CA LYS A 162 1.00 -2.83 5.43
C LYS A 162 1.99 -2.73 6.60
N GLN A 163 1.97 -1.61 7.32
CA GLN A 163 2.81 -1.43 8.51
C GLN A 163 2.28 -2.23 9.70
N VAL A 164 3.17 -2.53 10.63
CA VAL A 164 2.80 -3.20 11.87
C VAL A 164 2.29 -2.18 12.90
N MET A 165 1.30 -2.59 13.70
CA MET A 165 0.73 -1.76 14.77
C MET A 165 1.57 -1.83 16.04
N GLU A 166 2.86 -1.53 15.89
CA GLU A 166 3.90 -1.51 16.93
C GLU A 166 4.50 -0.09 17.06
N SER A 167 5.26 0.18 18.12
CA SER A 167 5.97 1.46 18.35
C SER A 167 5.07 2.70 18.16
N ALA A 168 5.35 3.59 17.21
CA ALA A 168 4.58 4.81 16.99
C ALA A 168 3.19 4.55 16.41
N ASN A 169 3.02 3.57 15.51
CA ASN A 169 1.69 3.12 15.10
C ASN A 169 0.87 2.57 16.28
N ARG A 170 1.55 1.90 17.24
CA ARG A 170 0.89 1.42 18.47
C ARG A 170 0.41 2.57 19.36
N LEU A 171 1.20 3.62 19.49
CA LEU A 171 0.81 4.84 20.23
C LEU A 171 -0.51 5.40 19.67
N ILE A 172 -0.61 5.54 18.35
CA ILE A 172 -1.82 6.05 17.67
C ILE A 172 -3.00 5.10 17.88
N LEU A 173 -2.78 3.78 17.77
CA LEU A 173 -3.82 2.78 18.00
C LEU A 173 -4.36 2.82 19.44
N ASP A 174 -3.47 2.89 20.44
CA ASP A 174 -3.86 2.91 21.84
C ASP A 174 -4.70 4.17 22.16
N GLU A 175 -4.28 5.33 21.66
CA GLU A 175 -5.06 6.58 21.79
C GLU A 175 -6.43 6.49 21.09
N ALA A 176 -6.47 5.90 19.89
CA ALA A 176 -7.71 5.72 19.15
C ALA A 176 -8.69 4.79 19.90
N LEU A 177 -8.19 3.75 20.57
CA LEU A 177 -8.99 2.84 21.40
C LEU A 177 -9.48 3.53 22.68
N GLU A 178 -8.60 4.26 23.36
CA GLU A 178 -8.94 5.01 24.58
C GLU A 178 -10.05 6.04 24.35
N ASN A 179 -10.04 6.67 23.17
CA ASN A 179 -11.03 7.67 22.76
C ASN A 179 -12.21 7.10 21.97
N ASN A 180 -12.31 5.77 21.83
CA ASN A 180 -13.36 5.09 21.08
C ASN A 180 -13.49 5.56 19.61
N VAL A 181 -12.38 6.02 19.02
CA VAL A 181 -12.27 6.36 17.58
C VAL A 181 -12.24 5.08 16.74
N VAL A 182 -11.70 4.00 17.29
CA VAL A 182 -11.71 2.67 16.66
C VAL A 182 -12.12 1.57 17.64
N THR A 183 -12.60 0.47 17.09
CA THR A 183 -12.85 -0.78 17.80
C THR A 183 -12.00 -1.90 17.20
N LEU A 184 -11.41 -2.75 18.04
CA LEU A 184 -10.59 -3.88 17.62
C LEU A 184 -11.36 -5.21 17.71
N ARG A 185 -11.40 -5.99 16.63
CA ARG A 185 -11.94 -7.37 16.62
C ARG A 185 -10.95 -8.34 15.97
N LYS A 186 -10.81 -9.55 16.53
CA LYS A 186 -10.09 -10.62 15.85
C LYS A 186 -10.95 -11.26 14.75
N GLY A 187 -10.40 -11.44 13.56
CA GLY A 187 -11.11 -12.08 12.45
C GLY A 187 -10.26 -12.21 11.19
N LEU A 188 -10.93 -12.42 10.05
CA LEU A 188 -10.30 -12.44 8.74
C LEU A 188 -9.98 -11.02 8.27
N LEU A 189 -8.76 -10.79 7.81
CA LEU A 189 -8.27 -9.49 7.37
C LEU A 189 -8.86 -9.12 5.99
N MET A 190 -10.16 -8.82 5.97
CA MET A 190 -10.95 -8.54 4.77
C MET A 190 -11.96 -7.40 5.04
N GLY A 191 -12.49 -6.86 3.93
CA GLY A 191 -13.62 -5.94 3.93
C GLY A 191 -14.90 -6.53 4.54
N ASP A 192 -15.90 -5.67 4.74
CA ASP A 192 -17.21 -6.06 5.27
C ASP A 192 -18.29 -6.03 4.18
N ALA A 193 -18.52 -7.18 3.56
CA ALA A 193 -19.60 -7.38 2.59
C ALA A 193 -20.21 -8.79 2.69
N ILE A 194 -21.22 -9.05 1.87
CA ILE A 194 -21.71 -10.42 1.67
C ILE A 194 -20.59 -11.27 1.05
N ILE A 195 -20.52 -12.55 1.43
CA ILE A 195 -19.38 -13.41 1.06
C ILE A 195 -19.22 -13.51 -0.46
N SER A 196 -20.32 -13.55 -1.21
CA SER A 196 -20.27 -13.55 -2.68
C SER A 196 -19.59 -12.29 -3.25
N GLU A 197 -19.84 -11.11 -2.68
CA GLU A 197 -19.16 -9.88 -3.07
C GLU A 197 -17.67 -9.91 -2.66
N LEU A 198 -17.35 -10.36 -1.44
CA LEU A 198 -15.95 -10.47 -1.01
C LEU A 198 -15.13 -11.38 -1.93
N LEU A 199 -15.70 -12.51 -2.35
CA LEU A 199 -15.06 -13.43 -3.29
C LEU A 199 -15.02 -12.88 -4.73
N GLU A 200 -15.93 -11.99 -5.11
CA GLU A 200 -15.95 -11.37 -6.44
C GLU A 200 -14.93 -10.23 -6.56
N TYR A 201 -14.74 -9.43 -5.51
CA TYR A 201 -14.02 -8.16 -5.56
C TYR A 201 -12.71 -8.10 -4.77
N SER A 202 -12.42 -9.06 -3.89
CA SER A 202 -11.17 -9.08 -3.11
C SER A 202 -10.12 -10.01 -3.71
N ILE A 203 -8.86 -9.54 -3.70
CA ILE A 203 -7.67 -10.32 -4.10
C ILE A 203 -6.86 -10.82 -2.89
N ASP A 204 -7.27 -10.50 -1.67
CA ASP A 204 -6.60 -10.94 -0.45
C ASP A 204 -7.62 -11.58 0.51
N PRO A 205 -7.79 -12.92 0.49
CA PRO A 205 -7.04 -13.89 -0.33
C PRO A 205 -7.57 -14.04 -1.76
N TYR A 206 -6.67 -14.30 -2.72
CA TYR A 206 -7.03 -14.73 -4.07
C TYR A 206 -7.23 -16.25 -4.12
N LEU A 207 -8.38 -16.70 -4.62
CA LEU A 207 -8.78 -18.09 -4.67
C LEU A 207 -9.03 -18.53 -6.12
N ASP A 208 -9.11 -19.85 -6.32
CA ASP A 208 -9.48 -20.48 -7.60
C ASP A 208 -10.88 -20.10 -8.14
N ILE A 209 -11.68 -19.43 -7.30
CA ILE A 209 -13.02 -18.92 -7.59
C ILE A 209 -13.09 -17.38 -7.65
N THR A 210 -12.02 -16.65 -7.30
CA THR A 210 -12.06 -15.19 -7.19
C THR A 210 -12.44 -14.56 -8.53
N GLY A 211 -13.45 -13.67 -8.50
CA GLY A 211 -14.02 -13.02 -9.69
C GLY A 211 -14.80 -13.93 -10.64
N ASP A 212 -14.94 -15.23 -10.35
CA ASP A 212 -15.69 -16.18 -11.17
C ASP A 212 -17.10 -16.38 -10.60
N ARG A 213 -18.06 -15.61 -11.13
CA ARG A 213 -19.44 -15.59 -10.61
C ARG A 213 -20.11 -16.96 -10.59
N ASP A 214 -19.84 -17.81 -11.56
CA ASP A 214 -20.46 -19.14 -11.64
C ASP A 214 -19.89 -20.06 -10.55
N LYS A 215 -18.57 -20.06 -10.36
CA LYS A 215 -17.93 -20.83 -9.29
C LYS A 215 -18.24 -20.29 -7.90
N ILE A 216 -18.35 -18.96 -7.75
CA ILE A 216 -18.77 -18.34 -6.50
C ILE A 216 -20.19 -18.78 -6.17
N LYS A 217 -21.12 -18.73 -7.14
CA LYS A 217 -22.48 -19.21 -6.93
C LYS A 217 -22.50 -20.68 -6.49
N GLU A 218 -21.78 -21.55 -7.20
CA GLU A 218 -21.65 -22.97 -6.81
C GLU A 218 -21.10 -23.12 -5.38
N PHE A 219 -20.08 -22.34 -5.02
CA PHE A 219 -19.51 -22.33 -3.68
C PHE A 219 -20.54 -21.92 -2.61
N ILE A 220 -21.34 -20.89 -2.85
CA ILE A 220 -22.39 -20.44 -1.93
C ILE A 220 -23.47 -21.51 -1.82
N ASP A 221 -23.92 -22.09 -2.94
CA ASP A 221 -24.94 -23.15 -2.98
C ASP A 221 -24.50 -24.40 -2.18
N GLN A 222 -23.21 -24.73 -2.21
CA GLN A 222 -22.64 -25.88 -1.48
C GLN A 222 -22.42 -25.62 0.01
N THR A 223 -22.05 -24.39 0.39
CA THR A 223 -21.61 -24.07 1.75
C THR A 223 -22.66 -23.38 2.61
N GLY A 224 -23.62 -22.69 1.98
CA GLY A 224 -24.66 -21.90 2.65
C GLY A 224 -24.17 -20.57 3.23
N PHE A 225 -22.99 -20.06 2.84
CA PHE A 225 -22.47 -18.78 3.34
C PHE A 225 -22.94 -17.59 2.50
N ASP A 226 -24.24 -17.32 2.46
CA ASP A 226 -24.82 -16.19 1.70
C ASP A 226 -24.86 -14.85 2.46
N GLY A 227 -24.62 -14.89 3.78
CA GLY A 227 -24.65 -13.72 4.66
C GLY A 227 -23.44 -12.79 4.57
N ARG A 228 -23.46 -11.75 5.39
CA ARG A 228 -22.37 -10.79 5.55
C ARG A 228 -21.32 -11.29 6.54
N LEU A 229 -20.05 -11.05 6.24
CA LEU A 229 -18.93 -11.56 7.05
C LEU A 229 -18.99 -11.12 8.52
N ARG A 230 -19.29 -9.84 8.80
CA ARG A 230 -19.34 -9.35 10.19
C ARG A 230 -20.39 -10.04 11.05
N ASP A 231 -21.47 -10.51 10.43
CA ASP A 231 -22.65 -11.08 11.10
C ASP A 231 -22.47 -12.57 11.44
N MET A 232 -21.40 -13.20 10.96
CA MET A 232 -21.09 -14.60 11.26
C MET A 232 -20.80 -14.82 12.75
N SER A 233 -21.44 -15.86 13.30
CA SER A 233 -21.08 -16.41 14.61
C SER A 233 -19.65 -16.95 14.62
N GLY A 234 -19.08 -17.16 15.81
CA GLY A 234 -17.73 -17.73 15.95
C GLY A 234 -17.59 -19.12 15.31
N ASP A 235 -18.67 -19.91 15.26
CA ASP A 235 -18.66 -21.23 14.62
C ASP A 235 -18.77 -21.14 13.10
N GLU A 236 -19.57 -20.22 12.58
CA GLU A 236 -19.64 -19.92 11.14
C GLU A 236 -18.31 -19.40 10.62
N LEU A 237 -17.71 -18.42 11.31
CA LEU A 237 -16.42 -17.86 10.92
C LEU A 237 -15.32 -18.91 10.90
N ARG A 238 -15.29 -19.82 11.89
CA ARG A 238 -14.33 -20.94 11.92
C ARG A 238 -14.53 -21.92 10.77
N ARG A 239 -15.77 -22.26 10.45
CA ARG A 239 -16.10 -23.13 9.30
C ARG A 239 -15.70 -22.48 7.98
N PHE A 240 -16.06 -21.21 7.79
CA PHE A 240 -15.71 -20.44 6.61
C PHE A 240 -14.18 -20.37 6.44
N PHE A 241 -13.45 -19.96 7.49
CA PHE A 241 -11.99 -19.93 7.47
C PHE A 241 -11.37 -21.29 7.13
N SER A 242 -11.87 -22.38 7.72
CA SER A 242 -11.38 -23.73 7.42
C SER A 242 -11.50 -24.08 5.93
N ILE A 243 -12.59 -23.66 5.27
CA ILE A 243 -12.78 -23.87 3.83
C ILE A 243 -11.80 -23.02 3.02
N ILE A 244 -11.57 -21.76 3.41
CA ILE A 244 -10.55 -20.91 2.78
C ILE A 244 -9.16 -21.55 2.88
N VAL A 245 -8.79 -22.04 4.08
CA VAL A 245 -7.53 -22.74 4.31
C VAL A 245 -7.41 -23.99 3.42
N LEU A 246 -8.46 -24.80 3.31
CA LEU A 246 -8.46 -25.99 2.44
C LEU A 246 -8.29 -25.63 0.96
N LYS A 247 -8.91 -24.54 0.49
CA LYS A 247 -8.71 -24.03 -0.88
C LYS A 247 -7.27 -23.61 -1.11
N LEU A 248 -6.72 -22.79 -0.21
CA LEU A 248 -5.32 -22.33 -0.27
C LEU A 248 -4.33 -23.50 -0.21
N ALA A 249 -4.59 -24.51 0.62
CA ALA A 249 -3.78 -25.73 0.67
C ALA A 249 -3.80 -26.50 -0.66
N ARG A 250 -4.95 -26.60 -1.31
CA ARG A 250 -5.06 -27.19 -2.66
C ARG A 250 -4.36 -26.35 -3.73
N GLN A 251 -4.23 -25.04 -3.50
CA GLN A 251 -3.44 -24.11 -4.31
C GLN A 251 -1.95 -24.10 -3.91
N GLY A 252 -1.49 -24.96 -2.99
CA GLY A 252 -0.10 -25.01 -2.51
C GLY A 252 0.31 -23.87 -1.58
N SER A 253 -0.59 -22.93 -1.28
CA SER A 253 -0.30 -21.66 -0.59
C SER A 253 -0.66 -21.73 0.89
N THR A 254 -0.04 -22.66 1.63
CA THR A 254 -0.32 -22.83 3.07
C THR A 254 0.39 -21.78 3.94
N SER A 255 1.52 -21.23 3.48
CA SER A 255 2.29 -20.22 4.22
C SER A 255 1.50 -18.93 4.49
N VAL A 256 0.55 -18.57 3.61
CA VAL A 256 -0.23 -17.34 3.76
C VAL A 256 -1.33 -17.43 4.82
N VAL A 257 -1.71 -18.63 5.26
CA VAL A 257 -2.84 -18.87 6.16
C VAL A 257 -2.71 -18.06 7.45
N GLY A 258 -1.50 -17.99 8.02
CA GLY A 258 -1.24 -17.23 9.24
C GLY A 258 -1.45 -15.72 9.07
N SER A 259 -1.24 -15.19 7.86
CA SER A 259 -1.42 -13.76 7.56
C SER A 259 -2.86 -13.34 7.27
N LEU A 260 -3.79 -14.29 7.13
CA LEU A 260 -5.21 -13.99 6.85
C LEU A 260 -6.02 -13.68 8.10
N VAL A 261 -5.50 -14.00 9.29
CA VAL A 261 -6.19 -13.81 10.56
C VAL A 261 -5.42 -12.81 11.40
N GLY A 262 -6.11 -11.81 11.90
CA GLY A 262 -5.49 -10.81 12.77
C GLY A 262 -6.51 -9.89 13.39
N ASN A 263 -6.05 -8.69 13.73
CA ASN A 263 -6.88 -7.64 14.29
C ASN A 263 -7.47 -6.79 13.16
N ILE A 264 -8.79 -6.69 13.12
CA ILE A 264 -9.56 -5.84 12.21
C ILE A 264 -9.99 -4.60 12.99
N LEU A 265 -9.79 -3.44 12.38
CA LEU A 265 -10.25 -2.16 12.92
C LEU A 265 -11.62 -1.82 12.34
N THR A 266 -12.55 -1.46 13.22
CA THR A 266 -13.75 -0.72 12.88
C THR A 266 -13.53 0.75 13.24
N LEU A 267 -13.68 1.64 12.26
CA LEU A 267 -13.48 3.07 12.34
C LEU A 267 -14.80 3.71 12.78
N ASN A 268 -14.89 4.10 14.05
CA ASN A 268 -16.16 4.54 14.66
C ASN A 268 -16.54 5.97 14.24
N CYS A 269 -15.56 6.77 13.79
CA CYS A 269 -15.76 8.17 13.36
C CYS A 269 -15.84 8.36 11.85
N GLU A 270 -15.55 7.31 11.06
CA GLU A 270 -15.42 7.42 9.60
C GLU A 270 -16.66 6.89 8.87
N VAL A 271 -16.94 7.45 7.70
CA VAL A 271 -18.11 7.09 6.89
C VAL A 271 -17.98 5.71 6.23
N ILE A 272 -16.77 5.15 6.17
CA ILE A 272 -16.48 3.77 5.78
C ILE A 272 -15.93 3.03 7.01
N PRO A 273 -16.74 2.20 7.69
CA PRO A 273 -16.35 1.66 8.99
C PRO A 273 -15.25 0.61 8.96
N ASN A 274 -15.14 -0.21 7.90
CA ASN A 274 -14.13 -1.26 7.84
C ASN A 274 -12.83 -0.68 7.26
N VAL A 275 -11.71 -0.85 7.98
CA VAL A 275 -10.40 -0.31 7.56
C VAL A 275 -9.94 -0.81 6.19
N TYR A 276 -10.19 -2.08 5.85
CA TYR A 276 -9.78 -2.66 4.57
C TYR A 276 -10.63 -2.11 3.41
N ASP A 277 -11.94 -1.94 3.63
CA ASP A 277 -12.81 -1.29 2.65
C ASP A 277 -12.36 0.16 2.39
N PHE A 278 -11.95 0.88 3.44
CA PHE A 278 -11.48 2.26 3.30
C PHE A 278 -10.13 2.31 2.56
N VAL A 279 -9.18 1.42 2.89
CA VAL A 279 -7.92 1.27 2.15
C VAL A 279 -8.16 1.00 0.66
N ASP A 280 -9.08 0.09 0.33
CA ASP A 280 -9.43 -0.23 -1.05
C ASP A 280 -10.03 0.98 -1.78
N VAL A 281 -10.87 1.76 -1.09
CA VAL A 281 -11.47 2.99 -1.62
C VAL A 281 -10.42 4.04 -1.95
N LEU A 282 -9.48 4.31 -1.04
CA LEU A 282 -8.45 5.32 -1.28
C LEU A 282 -7.51 4.91 -2.41
N ASN A 283 -7.06 3.65 -2.40
CA ASN A 283 -6.22 3.11 -3.47
C ASN A 283 -6.91 3.14 -4.85
N ALA A 284 -8.21 2.83 -4.91
CA ALA A 284 -8.96 2.90 -6.16
C ALA A 284 -9.13 4.36 -6.63
N ALA A 285 -9.49 5.26 -5.72
CA ALA A 285 -9.65 6.68 -6.03
C ALA A 285 -8.36 7.28 -6.61
N GLY A 286 -7.21 7.00 -6.01
CA GLY A 286 -5.92 7.50 -6.46
C GLY A 286 -5.41 6.89 -7.78
N LYS A 287 -5.77 5.62 -8.07
CA LYS A 287 -5.42 4.96 -9.34
C LYS A 287 -6.34 5.29 -10.51
N SER A 288 -7.53 5.82 -10.24
CA SER A 288 -8.53 6.16 -11.25
C SER A 288 -8.59 7.65 -11.59
N ASP A 289 -7.58 8.45 -11.22
CA ASP A 289 -7.60 9.93 -11.32
C ASP A 289 -8.80 10.58 -10.61
N MET A 290 -9.36 9.89 -9.61
CA MET A 290 -10.52 10.32 -8.83
C MET A 290 -10.13 10.70 -7.40
N ALA A 291 -8.88 11.06 -7.14
CA ALA A 291 -8.38 11.28 -5.78
C ALA A 291 -9.21 12.30 -4.96
N GLY A 292 -9.89 13.24 -5.62
CA GLY A 292 -10.86 14.14 -4.98
C GLY A 292 -12.01 13.43 -4.27
N ILE A 293 -12.50 12.28 -4.79
CA ILE A 293 -13.52 11.48 -4.10
C ILE A 293 -12.94 10.81 -2.85
N GLY A 294 -11.70 10.35 -2.90
CA GLY A 294 -10.99 9.80 -1.74
C GLY A 294 -10.85 10.82 -0.63
N LEU A 295 -10.43 12.05 -0.99
CA LEU A 295 -10.36 13.17 -0.04
C LEU A 295 -11.74 13.53 0.53
N ALA A 296 -12.80 13.56 -0.28
CA ALA A 296 -14.15 13.82 0.21
C ALA A 296 -14.59 12.79 1.26
N VAL A 297 -14.28 11.51 1.05
CA VAL A 297 -14.55 10.44 2.03
C VAL A 297 -13.70 10.65 3.31
N CYS A 298 -12.42 11.02 3.21
CA CYS A 298 -11.60 11.37 4.39
C CYS A 298 -12.10 12.63 5.13
N MET A 299 -12.79 13.53 4.43
CA MET A 299 -13.49 14.68 5.02
C MET A 299 -14.90 14.33 5.52
N ARG A 300 -15.25 13.03 5.52
CA ARG A 300 -16.51 12.47 6.01
C ARG A 300 -17.75 12.95 5.26
N ASP A 301 -17.61 13.21 3.96
CA ASP A 301 -18.74 13.45 3.08
C ASP A 301 -19.49 12.14 2.80
N GLU A 302 -20.61 11.91 3.49
CA GLU A 302 -21.49 10.76 3.26
C GLU A 302 -21.98 10.67 1.81
N GLY A 303 -22.15 11.82 1.13
CA GLY A 303 -22.59 11.88 -0.27
C GLY A 303 -21.56 11.33 -1.26
N ALA A 304 -20.29 11.25 -0.86
CA ALA A 304 -19.21 10.71 -1.67
C ALA A 304 -19.14 9.17 -1.63
N VAL A 305 -19.67 8.52 -0.59
CA VAL A 305 -19.44 7.10 -0.29
C VAL A 305 -19.93 6.17 -1.41
N ASP A 306 -21.17 6.35 -1.87
CA ASP A 306 -21.74 5.50 -2.93
C ASP A 306 -20.96 5.62 -4.25
N TRP A 307 -20.41 6.80 -4.54
CA TRP A 307 -19.58 6.98 -5.72
C TRP A 307 -18.20 6.33 -5.54
N ALA A 308 -17.56 6.55 -4.38
CA ALA A 308 -16.29 5.95 -4.03
C ALA A 308 -16.34 4.41 -4.10
N MET A 309 -17.38 3.78 -3.53
CA MET A 309 -17.59 2.34 -3.59
C MET A 309 -17.80 1.81 -5.02
N ARG A 310 -18.46 2.59 -5.89
CA ARG A 310 -18.61 2.22 -7.32
C ARG A 310 -17.28 2.24 -8.06
N VAL A 311 -16.50 3.31 -7.90
CA VAL A 311 -15.14 3.42 -8.47
C VAL A 311 -14.27 2.25 -7.99
N THR A 312 -14.37 1.92 -6.69
CA THR A 312 -13.62 0.82 -6.08
C THR A 312 -13.96 -0.53 -6.71
N ARG A 313 -15.25 -0.84 -6.85
CA ARG A 313 -15.72 -2.09 -7.48
C ARG A 313 -15.32 -2.20 -8.95
N GLU A 314 -15.32 -1.08 -9.68
CA GLU A 314 -14.86 -1.05 -11.08
C GLU A 314 -13.36 -1.33 -11.18
N ASN A 315 -12.55 -0.66 -10.36
CA ASN A 315 -11.11 -0.90 -10.29
C ASN A 315 -10.78 -2.35 -9.88
N GLN A 316 -11.45 -2.89 -8.85
CA GLN A 316 -11.27 -4.27 -8.39
C GLN A 316 -11.58 -5.30 -9.50
N ARG A 317 -12.65 -5.09 -10.27
CA ARG A 317 -12.96 -5.96 -11.44
C ARG A 317 -11.84 -5.94 -12.48
N ILE A 318 -11.34 -4.76 -12.83
CA ILE A 318 -10.25 -4.61 -13.82
C ILE A 318 -8.99 -5.36 -13.34
N VAL A 319 -8.64 -5.20 -12.06
CA VAL A 319 -7.50 -5.89 -11.45
C VAL A 319 -7.68 -7.40 -11.46
N ILE A 320 -8.83 -7.91 -11.01
CA ILE A 320 -9.11 -9.35 -10.92
C ILE A 320 -9.14 -9.97 -12.32
N ASP A 321 -9.79 -9.34 -13.29
CA ASP A 321 -9.80 -9.82 -14.68
C ASP A 321 -8.38 -9.86 -15.26
N SER A 322 -7.54 -8.89 -14.92
CA SER A 322 -6.14 -8.86 -15.34
C SER A 322 -5.33 -10.02 -14.74
N ILE A 323 -5.54 -10.32 -13.45
CA ILE A 323 -4.90 -11.45 -12.77
C ILE A 323 -5.38 -12.78 -13.38
N ARG A 324 -6.69 -12.97 -13.58
CA ARG A 324 -7.26 -14.20 -14.19
C ARG A 324 -6.75 -14.42 -15.61
N LYS A 325 -6.71 -13.36 -16.43
CA LYS A 325 -6.14 -13.39 -17.79
C LYS A 325 -4.65 -13.77 -17.74
N ALA A 326 -3.88 -13.19 -16.83
CA ALA A 326 -2.48 -13.55 -16.65
C ALA A 326 -2.31 -15.01 -16.19
N GLU A 327 -3.12 -15.47 -15.23
CA GLU A 327 -3.11 -16.83 -14.70
C GLU A 327 -3.28 -17.88 -15.82
N SER A 328 -4.22 -17.66 -16.74
CA SER A 328 -4.45 -18.55 -17.89
C SER A 328 -3.31 -18.61 -18.91
N LYS A 329 -2.34 -17.69 -18.83
CA LYS A 329 -1.18 -17.59 -19.72
C LYS A 329 0.14 -17.97 -19.03
N VAL A 330 0.09 -18.42 -17.77
CA VAL A 330 1.29 -18.79 -17.02
C VAL A 330 2.02 -19.93 -17.71
N ARG A 331 3.34 -19.78 -17.79
CA ARG A 331 4.29 -20.74 -18.34
C ARG A 331 5.33 -21.07 -17.27
N GLU A 332 6.02 -22.18 -17.48
CA GLU A 332 7.06 -22.67 -16.57
C GLU A 332 8.40 -22.72 -17.29
N ALA A 333 9.42 -22.13 -16.68
CA ALA A 333 10.83 -22.28 -17.02
C ALA A 333 11.45 -23.35 -16.09
N GLY A 334 12.77 -23.53 -16.12
CA GLY A 334 13.45 -24.50 -15.25
C GLY A 334 13.21 -24.17 -13.78
N ASN A 335 13.61 -22.97 -13.38
CA ASN A 335 13.71 -22.53 -11.99
C ASN A 335 12.68 -21.47 -11.58
N PHE A 336 11.85 -20.97 -12.50
CA PHE A 336 10.80 -19.98 -12.21
C PHE A 336 9.54 -20.18 -13.08
N ARG A 337 8.42 -19.57 -12.68
CA ARG A 337 7.22 -19.43 -13.52
C ARG A 337 7.09 -18.02 -14.04
N TYR A 338 6.45 -17.86 -15.19
CA TYR A 338 6.35 -16.56 -15.82
C TYR A 338 5.09 -16.34 -16.62
N VAL A 339 4.82 -15.07 -16.90
CA VAL A 339 3.78 -14.64 -17.82
C VAL A 339 4.31 -13.49 -18.68
N VAL A 340 3.91 -13.48 -19.96
CA VAL A 340 4.19 -12.37 -20.88
C VAL A 340 2.88 -11.63 -21.13
N LEU A 341 2.90 -10.33 -20.85
CA LEU A 341 1.80 -9.39 -20.91
C LEU A 341 2.16 -8.26 -21.87
N GLU A 342 1.14 -7.57 -22.39
CA GLU A 342 1.31 -6.45 -23.30
C GLU A 342 0.51 -5.25 -22.77
N ASN A 343 1.17 -4.09 -22.64
CA ASN A 343 0.58 -2.83 -22.19
C ASN A 343 -0.29 -2.95 -20.93
N GLN A 344 0.13 -3.78 -19.98
CA GLN A 344 -0.66 -4.10 -18.79
C GLN A 344 -0.15 -3.32 -17.56
N GLY A 345 -1.01 -2.49 -16.96
CA GLY A 345 -0.72 -1.88 -15.66
C GLY A 345 -0.70 -2.91 -14.53
N GLY A 346 0.07 -2.65 -13.47
CA GLY A 346 0.05 -3.47 -12.25
C GLY A 346 0.78 -4.81 -12.34
N THR A 347 1.80 -4.94 -13.19
CA THR A 347 2.59 -6.18 -13.39
C THR A 347 3.11 -6.76 -12.06
N GLY A 348 3.59 -5.92 -11.15
CA GLY A 348 4.05 -6.34 -9.83
C GLY A 348 2.94 -6.87 -8.91
N LEU A 349 1.71 -6.35 -9.04
CA LEU A 349 0.52 -6.84 -8.33
C LEU A 349 0.11 -8.22 -8.83
N ILE A 350 0.12 -8.42 -10.15
CA ILE A 350 -0.16 -9.72 -10.78
C ILE A 350 0.86 -10.76 -10.30
N ALA A 351 2.16 -10.47 -10.45
CA ALA A 351 3.21 -11.38 -10.00
C ALA A 351 3.11 -11.68 -8.50
N GLY A 352 2.85 -10.67 -7.68
CA GLY A 352 2.72 -10.80 -6.22
C GLY A 352 1.51 -11.63 -5.81
N THR A 353 0.37 -11.44 -6.46
CA THR A 353 -0.85 -12.22 -6.18
C THR A 353 -0.67 -13.69 -6.58
N LEU A 354 -0.11 -13.93 -7.77
CA LEU A 354 0.05 -15.28 -8.29
C LEU A 354 1.06 -16.09 -7.48
N ILE A 355 2.21 -15.52 -7.11
CA ILE A 355 3.14 -16.24 -6.24
C ILE A 355 2.56 -16.46 -4.84
N ARG A 356 1.85 -15.48 -4.28
CA ARG A 356 1.31 -15.57 -2.91
C ARG A 356 0.21 -16.62 -2.80
N TYR A 357 -0.65 -16.74 -3.81
CA TYR A 357 -1.88 -17.54 -3.70
C TYR A 357 -1.99 -18.72 -4.66
N ARG A 358 -1.17 -18.82 -5.72
CA ARG A 358 -1.34 -19.86 -6.75
C ARG A 358 -0.08 -20.68 -7.01
N TYR A 359 1.08 -20.06 -6.99
CA TYR A 359 2.36 -20.64 -7.43
C TYR A 359 3.52 -20.33 -6.47
N PRO A 360 3.40 -20.61 -5.16
CA PRO A 360 4.41 -20.20 -4.15
C PRO A 360 5.71 -21.01 -4.19
N ASP A 361 5.73 -22.14 -4.88
CA ASP A 361 6.83 -23.11 -4.87
C ASP A 361 8.04 -22.72 -5.75
N LYS A 362 7.88 -21.74 -6.64
CA LYS A 362 8.95 -21.19 -7.48
C LYS A 362 8.82 -19.66 -7.57
N PRO A 363 9.93 -18.93 -7.77
CA PRO A 363 9.88 -17.52 -8.11
C PRO A 363 8.95 -17.27 -9.31
N PHE A 364 8.28 -16.13 -9.32
CA PHE A 364 7.36 -15.74 -10.38
C PHE A 364 7.82 -14.45 -11.05
N ILE A 365 7.92 -14.46 -12.38
CA ILE A 365 8.40 -13.32 -13.17
C ILE A 365 7.33 -12.91 -14.19
N ALA A 366 6.86 -11.68 -14.08
CA ALA A 366 5.96 -11.11 -15.07
C ALA A 366 6.73 -10.16 -16.00
N PHE A 367 6.63 -10.42 -17.30
CA PHE A 367 7.16 -9.60 -18.39
C PHE A 367 6.02 -8.78 -18.97
N ASN A 368 6.21 -7.47 -19.10
CA ASN A 368 5.21 -6.57 -19.68
C ASN A 368 5.85 -5.75 -20.79
N GLU A 369 5.46 -6.02 -22.03
CA GLU A 369 5.91 -5.25 -23.18
C GLU A 369 5.20 -3.89 -23.20
N VAL A 370 5.98 -2.81 -23.14
CA VAL A 370 5.49 -1.42 -23.12
C VAL A 370 6.36 -0.61 -24.08
N GLU A 371 5.74 -0.14 -25.17
CA GLU A 371 6.44 0.60 -26.25
C GLU A 371 7.66 -0.18 -26.78
N ASP A 372 8.85 0.40 -26.64
CA ASP A 372 10.13 -0.15 -27.12
C ASP A 372 10.90 -0.94 -26.05
N MET A 373 10.31 -1.12 -24.86
CA MET A 373 10.94 -1.77 -23.72
C MET A 373 10.06 -2.90 -23.14
N VAL A 374 10.68 -3.74 -22.33
CA VAL A 374 9.98 -4.74 -21.51
C VAL A 374 10.26 -4.44 -20.05
N LYS A 375 9.19 -4.22 -19.28
CA LYS A 375 9.24 -4.08 -17.83
C LYS A 375 9.10 -5.46 -17.21
N VAL A 376 10.04 -5.83 -16.36
CA VAL A 376 10.11 -7.13 -15.70
C VAL A 376 9.85 -6.94 -14.21
N SER A 377 8.97 -7.77 -13.63
CA SER A 377 8.71 -7.80 -12.19
C SER A 377 8.86 -9.22 -11.66
N GLY A 378 9.88 -9.45 -10.84
CA GLY A 378 10.08 -10.70 -10.11
C GLY A 378 9.53 -10.64 -8.70
N ARG A 379 8.98 -11.75 -8.24
CA ARG A 379 8.53 -11.96 -6.87
C ARG A 379 8.97 -13.34 -6.38
N GLY A 380 9.38 -13.41 -5.13
CA GLY A 380 9.68 -14.61 -4.36
C GLY A 380 8.78 -14.72 -3.14
N THR A 381 8.96 -15.78 -2.35
CA THR A 381 8.41 -15.91 -1.00
C THR A 381 9.53 -15.85 0.02
N ARG A 382 9.20 -15.70 1.30
CA ARG A 382 10.23 -15.70 2.35
C ARG A 382 10.93 -17.05 2.43
N GLU A 383 10.20 -18.14 2.24
CA GLU A 383 10.76 -19.49 2.21
C GLU A 383 11.76 -19.67 1.07
N LEU A 384 11.51 -19.09 -0.10
CA LEU A 384 12.45 -19.12 -1.22
C LEU A 384 13.72 -18.31 -0.93
N VAL A 385 13.58 -17.13 -0.29
CA VAL A 385 14.72 -16.31 0.13
C VAL A 385 15.55 -17.02 1.21
N ASP A 386 14.89 -17.63 2.20
CA ASP A 386 15.57 -18.41 3.24
C ASP A 386 16.27 -19.66 2.64
N ALA A 387 15.81 -20.14 1.48
CA ALA A 387 16.46 -21.19 0.69
C ALA A 387 17.58 -20.68 -0.26
N GLY A 388 17.90 -19.39 -0.24
CA GLY A 388 19.02 -18.80 -0.99
C GLY A 388 18.63 -17.95 -2.20
N LEU A 389 17.34 -17.73 -2.46
CA LEU A 389 16.89 -16.86 -3.56
C LEU A 389 17.36 -15.41 -3.34
N ASP A 390 18.03 -14.85 -4.34
CA ASP A 390 18.31 -13.42 -4.46
C ASP A 390 17.89 -12.93 -5.85
N LEU A 391 16.65 -12.42 -5.95
CA LEU A 391 16.13 -11.85 -7.18
C LEU A 391 16.82 -10.54 -7.56
N ALA A 392 17.38 -9.78 -6.61
CA ALA A 392 18.07 -8.54 -6.93
C ALA A 392 19.33 -8.84 -7.74
N PHE A 393 20.09 -9.84 -7.30
CA PHE A 393 21.26 -10.35 -8.03
C PHE A 393 20.85 -10.91 -9.40
N ALA A 394 19.89 -11.83 -9.44
CA ALA A 394 19.50 -12.50 -10.68
C ALA A 394 18.96 -11.51 -11.74
N MET A 395 18.12 -10.56 -11.34
CA MET A 395 17.56 -9.54 -12.23
C MET A 395 18.63 -8.57 -12.73
N LYS A 396 19.57 -8.16 -11.88
CA LYS A 396 20.66 -7.27 -12.27
C LYS A 396 21.57 -7.94 -13.29
N GLN A 397 22.05 -9.16 -13.00
CA GLN A 397 22.93 -9.91 -13.88
C GLN A 397 22.30 -10.15 -15.26
N ALA A 398 21.03 -10.59 -15.28
CA ALA A 398 20.32 -10.83 -16.52
C ALA A 398 20.05 -9.55 -17.32
N ALA A 399 19.67 -8.46 -16.65
CA ALA A 399 19.44 -7.19 -17.33
C ALA A 399 20.72 -6.65 -17.98
N GLU A 400 21.86 -6.70 -17.26
CA GLU A 400 23.16 -6.26 -17.79
C GLU A 400 23.59 -7.06 -19.03
N SER A 401 23.25 -8.35 -19.09
CA SER A 401 23.56 -9.21 -20.25
C SER A 401 22.84 -8.83 -21.54
N VAL A 402 21.76 -8.06 -21.45
CA VAL A 402 20.92 -7.61 -22.59
C VAL A 402 20.84 -6.09 -22.69
N GLU A 403 21.84 -5.38 -22.16
CA GLU A 403 21.91 -3.90 -22.17
C GLU A 403 20.73 -3.21 -21.46
N GLY A 404 20.09 -3.93 -20.53
CA GLY A 404 19.04 -3.42 -19.65
C GLY A 404 19.55 -2.93 -18.30
N LYS A 405 18.61 -2.57 -17.42
CA LYS A 405 18.88 -2.23 -16.01
C LYS A 405 17.96 -3.04 -15.10
N GLY A 406 18.51 -3.66 -14.05
CA GLY A 406 17.76 -4.47 -13.09
C GLY A 406 18.30 -4.35 -11.67
N GLY A 407 17.45 -4.64 -10.69
CA GLY A 407 17.78 -4.62 -9.26
C GLY A 407 16.54 -4.58 -8.37
N GLY A 408 16.74 -4.38 -7.08
CA GLY A 408 15.69 -4.32 -6.07
C GLY A 408 16.08 -5.06 -4.79
N HIS A 409 15.14 -5.80 -4.22
CA HIS A 409 15.32 -6.65 -3.04
C HIS A 409 15.35 -8.13 -3.41
N ASP A 410 15.91 -8.94 -2.53
CA ASP A 410 15.98 -10.41 -2.61
C ASP A 410 14.63 -11.07 -2.96
N VAL A 411 13.54 -10.61 -2.33
CA VAL A 411 12.17 -11.13 -2.51
C VAL A 411 11.39 -10.45 -3.62
N ALA A 412 11.72 -9.21 -3.97
CA ALA A 412 10.98 -8.41 -4.94
C ALA A 412 11.94 -7.49 -5.70
N SER A 413 12.11 -7.77 -6.98
CA SER A 413 13.02 -7.04 -7.86
C SER A 413 12.39 -6.78 -9.21
N GLY A 414 12.95 -5.82 -9.95
CA GLY A 414 12.48 -5.45 -11.27
C GLY A 414 13.62 -5.24 -12.26
N ALA A 415 13.27 -5.20 -13.54
CA ALA A 415 14.19 -4.81 -14.61
C ALA A 415 13.47 -4.07 -15.73
N SER A 416 14.23 -3.33 -16.53
CA SER A 416 13.83 -2.76 -17.82
C SER A 416 14.82 -3.22 -18.87
N ILE A 417 14.35 -3.95 -19.88
CA ILE A 417 15.17 -4.55 -20.92
C ILE A 417 14.66 -4.16 -22.33
N PRO A 418 15.52 -4.16 -23.37
CA PRO A 418 15.09 -3.85 -24.73
C PRO A 418 14.07 -4.87 -25.27
N LYS A 419 13.17 -4.43 -26.15
CA LYS A 419 12.26 -5.35 -26.84
C LYS A 419 13.02 -6.39 -27.67
N GLY A 420 12.54 -7.63 -27.66
CA GLY A 420 13.19 -8.77 -28.33
C GLY A 420 14.27 -9.49 -27.51
N SER A 421 14.64 -8.96 -26.34
CA SER A 421 15.67 -9.58 -25.47
C SER A 421 15.11 -10.57 -24.42
N VAL A 422 13.79 -10.79 -24.39
CA VAL A 422 13.10 -11.58 -23.36
C VAL A 422 13.65 -12.99 -23.24
N GLU A 423 13.92 -13.67 -24.37
CA GLU A 423 14.44 -15.04 -24.35
C GLU A 423 15.85 -15.14 -23.75
N ASP A 424 16.74 -14.22 -24.11
CA ASP A 424 18.11 -14.24 -23.60
C ASP A 424 18.17 -13.82 -22.14
N PHE A 425 17.36 -12.84 -21.74
CA PHE A 425 17.16 -12.49 -20.34
C PHE A 425 16.66 -13.68 -19.52
N MET A 426 15.64 -14.41 -20.01
CA MET A 426 15.09 -15.57 -19.31
C MET A 426 16.15 -16.67 -19.09
N LYS A 427 17.04 -16.93 -20.05
CA LYS A 427 18.12 -17.92 -19.90
C LYS A 427 19.06 -17.57 -18.76
N VAL A 428 19.47 -16.30 -18.67
CA VAL A 428 20.40 -15.85 -17.63
C VAL A 428 19.74 -15.87 -16.26
N VAL A 429 18.49 -15.40 -16.14
CA VAL A 429 17.75 -15.48 -14.88
C VAL A 429 17.53 -16.94 -14.45
N ASP A 430 17.16 -17.83 -15.38
CA ASP A 430 16.95 -19.24 -15.06
C ASP A 430 18.21 -19.89 -14.49
N SER A 431 19.37 -19.63 -15.11
CA SER A 431 20.67 -20.12 -14.62
C SER A 431 21.02 -19.55 -13.25
N ALA A 432 20.87 -18.23 -13.06
CA ALA A 432 21.21 -17.57 -11.81
C ALA A 432 20.36 -18.08 -10.64
N ILE A 433 19.05 -18.24 -10.84
CA ILE A 433 18.16 -18.81 -9.81
C ILE A 433 18.50 -20.29 -9.57
N GLY A 434 18.84 -21.05 -10.61
CA GLY A 434 19.25 -22.44 -10.48
C GLY A 434 20.53 -22.62 -9.67
N GLU A 435 21.51 -21.74 -9.85
CA GLU A 435 22.75 -21.72 -9.07
C GLU A 435 22.49 -21.34 -7.61
N GLN A 436 21.62 -20.36 -7.36
CA GLN A 436 21.24 -19.91 -6.02
C GLN A 436 20.52 -21.01 -5.22
N LEU A 437 19.54 -21.68 -5.82
CA LEU A 437 18.71 -22.68 -5.15
C LEU A 437 19.25 -24.11 -5.26
N GLY A 438 20.20 -24.34 -6.16
CA GLY A 438 20.86 -25.64 -6.39
C GLY A 438 22.20 -25.80 -5.66
N GLY A 439 22.75 -24.72 -5.08
CA GLY A 439 23.96 -24.75 -4.26
C GLY A 439 23.66 -25.21 -2.83
N ASP A 440 24.15 -26.40 -2.48
CA ASP A 440 24.14 -27.06 -1.16
C ASP A 440 22.83 -27.74 -0.69
N ALA A 441 22.48 -28.84 -1.37
CA ALA A 441 22.07 -30.07 -0.69
C ALA A 441 23.30 -31.00 -0.57
N GLY A 442 24.28 -30.59 0.24
CA GLY A 442 25.49 -31.35 0.56
C GLY A 442 25.47 -31.86 2.00
#